data_AF-A0A972RED8-F1
#
_entry.id   AF-A0A972RED8-F1
#
_cell.length_a   1.000
_cell.length_b   1.000
_cell.length_c   1.000
_cell.angle_alpha   90.00
_cell.angle_beta   90.00
_cell.angle_gamma   90.00
#
_symmetry.space_group_name_H-M   'P 1'
#
loop_
_entity.id
_entity.type
_entity.pdbx_description
1 polymer ?
#
loop_
_entity_poly.entity_id
_entity_poly.type
_entity_poly.pdbx_seq_one_letter_code
_entity_poly.pdbx_strand_id
1 'polypeptide(L)'
;CATCHGNFHSLSGIGGDTSSPFTRHPTDVILPASGEYTAYTTYNVTAPVARTTVPASASSTVTPGTDVVMCLSCHYAHAGPYYKMLRWDYKGWPGNGSTNGCNVCHTSKD
;
A
#
# COMPACT_ATOMS: atom_id res chain seq x y z
N CYS A 1 10.77 -3.33 8.55
CA CYS A 1 10.19 -2.00 8.86
C CYS A 1 9.84 -1.87 10.35
N ALA A 2 9.00 -2.78 10.89
CA ALA A 2 8.50 -2.70 12.27
C ALA A 2 9.56 -2.65 13.38
N THR A 3 10.68 -3.37 13.22
CA THR A 3 11.74 -3.48 14.24
C THR A 3 12.27 -2.12 14.72
N CYS A 4 12.38 -1.15 13.81
CA CYS A 4 12.86 0.20 14.15
C CYS A 4 11.78 1.28 14.00
N HIS A 5 10.76 1.06 13.16
CA HIS A 5 9.68 2.04 12.90
C HIS A 5 8.34 1.59 13.48
N GLY A 6 8.35 1.01 14.69
CA GLY A 6 7.19 0.37 15.31
C GLY A 6 5.96 1.25 15.43
N ASN A 7 6.12 2.55 15.69
CA ASN A 7 5.01 3.51 15.82
C ASN A 7 4.18 3.66 14.53
N PHE A 8 4.78 3.38 13.36
CA PHE A 8 4.08 3.43 12.07
C PHE A 8 3.44 2.09 11.69
N HIS A 9 3.76 1.02 12.43
CA HIS A 9 3.28 -0.33 12.21
C HIS A 9 2.24 -0.76 13.27
N SER A 10 2.10 -0.02 14.36
CA SER A 10 1.17 -0.36 15.43
C SER A 10 -0.28 0.00 15.08
N LEU A 11 -1.23 -0.76 15.64
CA LEU A 11 -2.66 -0.41 15.58
C LEU A 11 -2.93 0.99 16.13
N SER A 12 -2.26 1.36 17.23
CA SER A 12 -2.34 2.72 17.77
C SER A 12 -1.90 3.80 16.79
N GLY A 13 -0.96 3.50 15.89
CA GLY A 13 -0.47 4.41 14.87
C GLY A 13 -1.51 4.73 13.78
N ILE A 14 -2.45 3.81 13.54
CA ILE A 14 -3.48 3.91 12.50
C ILE A 14 -4.88 4.26 13.04
N GLY A 15 -5.07 4.33 14.36
CA GLY A 15 -6.36 4.72 14.97
C GLY A 15 -6.86 3.79 16.07
N GLY A 16 -6.17 2.69 16.34
CA GLY A 16 -6.48 1.72 17.40
C GLY A 16 -7.06 0.40 16.88
N ASP A 17 -7.57 0.38 15.64
CA ASP A 17 -8.12 -0.80 14.98
C ASP A 17 -7.82 -0.80 13.47
N THR A 18 -8.32 -1.80 12.76
CA THR A 18 -8.14 -1.99 11.31
C THR A 18 -9.32 -1.50 10.46
N SER A 19 -10.21 -0.69 11.05
CA SER A 19 -11.38 -0.11 10.39
C SER A 19 -11.14 1.33 9.97
N SER A 20 -11.74 1.71 8.85
CA SER A 20 -11.76 3.11 8.41
C SER A 20 -12.74 3.93 9.27
N PRO A 21 -12.46 5.22 9.55
CA PRO A 21 -11.32 6.02 9.07
C PRO A 21 -10.04 5.81 9.90
N PHE A 22 -8.89 5.82 9.22
CA PHE A 22 -7.59 5.69 9.84
C PHE A 22 -6.93 7.05 10.13
N THR A 23 -6.20 7.15 11.24
CA THR A 23 -5.36 8.31 11.57
C THR A 23 -4.12 8.40 10.66
N ARG A 24 -3.64 7.26 10.16
CA ARG A 24 -2.54 7.13 9.19
C ARG A 24 -2.85 5.99 8.23
N HIS A 25 -2.30 6.02 7.01
CA HIS A 25 -2.50 4.93 6.07
C HIS A 25 -2.07 3.59 6.71
N PRO A 26 -2.92 2.54 6.65
CA PRO A 26 -2.61 1.28 7.29
C PRO A 26 -1.46 0.54 6.60
N THR A 27 -0.75 -0.26 7.38
CA THR A 27 0.19 -1.31 6.95
C THR A 27 -0.19 -2.59 7.68
N ASP A 28 0.08 -3.73 7.05
CA ASP A 28 -0.20 -5.07 7.58
C ASP A 28 -1.70 -5.33 7.80
N VAL A 29 -2.53 -4.59 7.05
CA VAL A 29 -3.99 -4.76 6.99
C VAL A 29 -4.36 -5.39 5.65
N ILE A 30 -5.27 -6.35 5.71
CA ILE A 30 -5.82 -7.02 4.52
C ILE A 30 -6.52 -6.00 3.63
N LEU A 31 -6.18 -6.02 2.35
CA LEU A 31 -6.89 -5.27 1.32
C LEU A 31 -8.34 -5.80 1.29
N PRO A 32 -9.38 -4.99 1.55
CA PRO A 32 -10.74 -5.50 1.68
C PRO A 32 -11.26 -6.17 0.41
N ALA A 33 -12.02 -7.27 0.55
CA ALA A 33 -12.75 -7.89 -0.57
C ALA A 33 -14.07 -7.15 -0.89
N SER A 34 -14.09 -5.82 -0.74
CA SER A 34 -15.27 -4.98 -0.89
C SER A 34 -14.90 -3.59 -1.40
N GLY A 35 -15.88 -2.86 -1.93
CA GLY A 35 -15.69 -1.50 -2.45
C GLY A 35 -14.71 -1.45 -3.63
N GLU A 36 -13.95 -0.37 -3.70
CA GLU A 36 -12.99 -0.08 -4.79
C GLU A 36 -11.89 -1.14 -4.95
N TYR A 37 -11.53 -1.82 -3.87
CA TYR A 37 -10.43 -2.77 -3.86
C TYR A 37 -10.76 -4.10 -4.54
N THR A 38 -12.04 -4.41 -4.75
CA THR A 38 -12.47 -5.65 -5.44
C THR A 38 -11.94 -5.76 -6.85
N ALA A 39 -11.67 -4.63 -7.51
CA ALA A 39 -11.11 -4.57 -8.85
C ALA A 39 -9.58 -4.68 -8.88
N TYR A 40 -8.89 -4.56 -7.74
CA TYR A 40 -7.44 -4.68 -7.69
C TYR A 40 -7.03 -6.16 -7.64
N THR A 41 -7.12 -6.84 -8.78
CA THR A 41 -6.88 -8.28 -8.92
C THR A 41 -5.58 -8.62 -9.68
N THR A 42 -4.83 -7.62 -10.11
CA THR A 42 -3.59 -7.79 -10.87
C THR A 42 -2.45 -7.05 -10.18
N TYR A 43 -1.34 -7.75 -9.98
CA TYR A 43 -0.18 -7.25 -9.28
C TYR A 43 0.44 -6.07 -10.01
N ASN A 44 0.65 -4.96 -9.29
CA ASN A 44 1.27 -3.76 -9.84
C ASN A 44 2.59 -3.47 -9.12
N VAL A 45 3.69 -3.38 -9.87
CA VAL A 45 5.03 -3.11 -9.30
C VAL A 45 5.20 -1.68 -8.78
N THR A 46 4.36 -0.74 -9.22
CA THR A 46 4.29 0.62 -8.69
C THR A 46 3.73 0.63 -7.27
N ALA A 47 2.70 -0.19 -7.01
CA ALA A 47 2.09 -0.32 -5.69
C ALA A 47 1.88 -1.80 -5.29
N PRO A 48 2.97 -2.55 -5.01
CA PRO A 48 2.89 -3.98 -4.77
C PRO A 48 2.17 -4.32 -3.46
N VAL A 49 1.52 -5.48 -3.39
CA VAL A 49 0.94 -6.02 -2.15
C VAL A 49 1.77 -7.17 -1.60
N ALA A 50 1.66 -7.41 -0.31
CA ALA A 50 2.29 -8.54 0.35
C ALA A 50 1.34 -9.74 0.39
N ARG A 51 1.92 -10.94 0.49
CA ARG A 51 1.21 -12.19 0.66
C ARG A 51 1.27 -12.60 2.13
N THR A 52 0.17 -13.07 2.68
CA THR A 52 0.10 -13.61 4.05
C THR A 52 0.69 -15.02 4.16
N THR A 53 0.83 -15.71 3.03
CA THR A 53 1.49 -17.00 2.90
C THR A 53 2.49 -16.97 1.75
N VAL A 54 3.59 -17.71 1.86
CA VAL A 54 4.58 -17.79 0.79
C VAL A 54 4.01 -18.68 -0.33
N PRO A 55 3.80 -18.14 -1.54
CA PRO A 55 3.27 -18.94 -2.64
C PRO A 55 4.33 -19.91 -3.17
N ALA A 56 3.91 -21.05 -3.72
CA ALA A 56 4.82 -22.04 -4.30
C ALA A 56 5.55 -21.54 -5.56
N SER A 57 5.01 -20.50 -6.22
CA SER A 57 5.60 -19.85 -7.37
C SER A 57 5.22 -18.37 -7.41
N ALA A 58 5.93 -17.57 -8.20
CA ALA A 58 5.58 -16.17 -8.42
C ALA A 58 4.17 -16.05 -9.02
N SER A 59 3.38 -15.08 -8.53
CA SER A 59 2.01 -14.87 -8.97
C SER A 59 1.73 -13.39 -9.22
N SER A 60 1.15 -13.12 -10.40
CA SER A 60 0.65 -11.80 -10.78
C SER A 60 -0.79 -11.55 -10.34
N THR A 61 -1.45 -12.51 -9.69
CA THR A 61 -2.85 -12.38 -9.23
C THR A 61 -2.88 -11.75 -7.86
N VAL A 62 -3.61 -10.65 -7.69
CA VAL A 62 -3.93 -10.08 -6.38
C VAL A 62 -5.29 -10.61 -5.94
N THR A 63 -5.40 -10.96 -4.66
CA THR A 63 -6.60 -11.52 -4.05
C THR A 63 -7.06 -10.59 -2.92
N PRO A 64 -7.97 -9.64 -3.20
CA PRO A 64 -8.65 -8.88 -2.17
C PRO A 64 -9.30 -9.81 -1.13
N GLY A 65 -9.22 -9.45 0.14
CA GLY A 65 -9.60 -10.27 1.29
C GLY A 65 -8.50 -11.21 1.79
N THR A 66 -7.34 -11.24 1.14
CA THR A 66 -6.20 -12.08 1.56
C THR A 66 -4.87 -11.34 1.52
N ASP A 67 -4.58 -10.67 0.40
CA ASP A 67 -3.34 -9.90 0.27
C ASP A 67 -3.37 -8.66 1.16
N VAL A 68 -2.19 -8.21 1.60
CA VAL A 68 -2.05 -7.16 2.59
C VAL A 68 -1.29 -5.96 2.02
N VAL A 69 -1.69 -4.77 2.46
CA VAL A 69 -0.90 -3.55 2.26
C VAL A 69 0.33 -3.65 3.18
N MET A 70 1.51 -3.33 2.68
CA MET A 70 2.74 -3.27 3.48
C MET A 70 3.46 -1.94 3.31
N CYS A 71 4.45 -1.66 4.14
CA CYS A 71 5.25 -0.44 4.01
C CYS A 71 5.85 -0.30 2.60
N LEU A 72 6.29 -1.41 2.00
CA LEU A 72 6.89 -1.43 0.67
C LEU A 72 5.88 -1.35 -0.48
N SER A 73 4.57 -1.30 -0.18
CA SER A 73 3.54 -0.98 -1.18
C SER A 73 3.73 0.44 -1.71
N CYS A 74 4.19 1.37 -0.89
CA CYS A 74 4.40 2.75 -1.32
C CYS A 74 5.87 3.19 -1.27
N HIS A 75 6.70 2.54 -0.43
CA HIS A 75 8.09 2.93 -0.21
C HIS A 75 9.10 1.99 -0.86
N TYR A 76 10.25 2.53 -1.24
CA TYR A 76 11.47 1.77 -1.52
C TYR A 76 12.21 1.38 -0.23
N ALA A 77 12.89 0.23 -0.26
CA ALA A 77 13.67 -0.25 0.88
C ALA A 77 15.02 0.48 1.05
N HIS A 78 15.76 0.72 -0.03
CA HIS A 78 17.15 1.20 0.00
C HIS A 78 17.33 2.61 -0.60
N ALA A 79 16.33 3.47 -0.39
CA ALA A 79 16.17 4.78 -1.01
C ALA A 79 15.51 4.75 -2.39
N GLY A 80 15.01 5.92 -2.79
CA GLY A 80 14.35 6.18 -4.05
C GLY A 80 14.41 7.67 -4.38
N PRO A 81 14.14 8.05 -5.64
CA PRO A 81 14.32 9.43 -6.10
C PRO A 81 13.26 10.39 -5.54
N TYR A 82 12.18 9.86 -4.96
CA TYR A 82 11.03 10.65 -4.55
C TYR A 82 11.00 10.91 -3.04
N TYR A 83 10.33 11.99 -2.66
CA TYR A 83 10.23 12.42 -1.27
C TYR A 83 9.75 11.29 -0.35
N LYS A 84 10.39 11.15 0.83
CA LYS A 84 10.15 10.05 1.78
C LYS A 84 10.32 8.65 1.16
N MET A 85 11.19 8.52 0.15
CA MET A 85 11.49 7.26 -0.52
C MET A 85 10.25 6.59 -1.12
N LEU A 86 9.26 7.37 -1.55
CA LEU A 86 8.08 6.83 -2.23
C LEU A 86 8.47 6.23 -3.59
N ARG A 87 7.61 5.36 -4.12
CA ARG A 87 7.76 4.72 -5.44
C ARG A 87 7.38 5.62 -6.62
N TRP A 88 6.71 6.74 -6.35
CA TRP A 88 6.30 7.74 -7.34
C TRP A 88 6.46 9.15 -6.77
N ASP A 89 6.49 10.15 -7.67
CA ASP A 89 6.58 11.56 -7.29
C ASP A 89 5.22 12.09 -6.80
N TYR A 90 4.88 11.73 -5.57
CA TYR A 90 3.68 12.21 -4.89
C TYR A 90 3.66 13.74 -4.73
N LYS A 91 4.83 14.39 -4.57
CA LYS A 91 4.89 15.85 -4.34
C LYS A 91 4.72 16.66 -5.63
N GLY A 92 5.12 16.10 -6.76
CA GLY A 92 4.94 16.73 -8.07
C GLY A 92 3.54 16.53 -8.65
N TRP A 93 2.76 15.57 -8.16
CA TRP A 93 1.41 15.30 -8.65
C TRP A 93 0.38 16.35 -8.15
N PRO A 94 -0.60 16.75 -8.99
CA PRO A 94 -0.72 16.47 -10.43
C PRO A 94 0.10 17.41 -11.32
N GLY A 95 0.72 18.45 -10.74
CA GLY A 95 1.29 19.59 -11.45
C GLY A 95 2.35 19.27 -12.52
N ASN A 96 3.17 18.23 -12.35
CA ASN A 96 4.18 17.82 -13.33
C ASN A 96 3.80 16.57 -14.14
N GLY A 97 2.54 16.12 -14.06
CA GLY A 97 2.08 14.91 -14.77
C GLY A 97 2.63 13.60 -14.22
N SER A 98 3.22 13.59 -13.02
CA SER A 98 3.71 12.37 -12.37
C SER A 98 2.60 11.36 -12.10
N THR A 99 2.96 10.11 -11.85
CA THR A 99 1.96 9.07 -11.52
C THR A 99 1.43 9.24 -10.10
N ASN A 100 0.11 9.20 -9.92
CA ASN A 100 -0.50 8.99 -8.61
C ASN A 100 -0.57 7.49 -8.30
N GLY A 101 0.39 6.97 -7.53
CA GLY A 101 0.38 5.55 -7.13
C GLY A 101 -0.72 5.19 -6.14
N CYS A 102 -1.36 6.16 -5.47
CA CYS A 102 -2.53 5.89 -4.62
C CYS A 102 -3.68 5.32 -5.46
N ASN A 103 -3.82 5.77 -6.70
CA ASN A 103 -4.90 5.40 -7.60
C ASN A 103 -4.77 3.97 -8.16
N VAL A 104 -3.67 3.28 -7.85
CA VAL A 104 -3.54 1.85 -8.12
C VAL A 104 -4.52 1.03 -7.27
N CYS A 105 -4.76 1.45 -6.04
CA CYS A 105 -5.69 0.78 -5.13
C CYS A 105 -6.99 1.58 -4.91
N HIS A 106 -6.92 2.91 -5.00
CA HIS A 106 -8.05 3.80 -4.77
C HIS A 106 -8.60 4.35 -6.08
N THR A 107 -9.73 3.82 -6.55
CA THR A 107 -10.38 4.31 -7.78
C THR A 107 -11.34 5.49 -7.51
N SER A 108 -11.58 5.80 -6.24
CA SER A 108 -12.53 6.83 -5.80
C SER A 108 -11.91 7.95 -4.94
N LYS A 109 -10.59 7.93 -4.72
CA LYS A 109 -9.88 8.92 -3.89
C LYS A 109 -8.77 9.58 -4.71
N ASP A 110 -8.79 10.90 -4.76
CA ASP A 110 -7.77 11.75 -5.39
C ASP A 110 -7.12 12.67 -4.36
#